data_AF-Q6A1M9-F1
#
_entry.id   AF-Q6A1M9-F1
#
_cell.length_a   1.000
_cell.length_b   1.000
_cell.length_c   1.000
_cell.angle_alpha   90.00
_cell.angle_beta   90.00
_cell.angle_gamma   90.00
#
_symmetry.space_group_name_H-M   'P 1'
#
loop_
_entity.id
_entity.type
_entity.pdbx_description
1 polymer ?
#
loop_
_entity_poly.entity_id
_entity_poly.type
_entity_poly.pdbx_seq_one_letter_code
_entity_poly.pdbx_strand_id
1 'polypeptide(L)'
;MSIKLICKDGEIMADERLATVSKKVSLSDGEVELKTADLENMKWILEYFDRRQYELPDVLEKPLRSNMINDLYDDEEDQIQFLPLHVKRDILNIFDELEIWNCVELFCAAIASDFRRKDLADIREEYGQYSTREFDYSFRREDEDRIKTEFPWILESHNVKYDQVAKKI
;
A
#
# COMPACT_ATOMS: atom_id res chain seq x y z
N MET A 1 -28.88 -4.26 6.70
CA MET A 1 -29.05 -4.68 5.28
C MET A 1 -27.69 -5.21 4.80
N SER A 2 -27.60 -5.91 3.66
CA SER A 2 -26.33 -6.45 3.15
C SER A 2 -26.17 -6.07 1.68
N ILE A 3 -24.95 -5.72 1.29
CA ILE A 3 -24.62 -5.29 -0.08
C ILE A 3 -23.89 -6.43 -0.79
N LYS A 4 -24.32 -6.77 -2.00
CA LYS A 4 -23.65 -7.80 -2.78
C LYS A 4 -22.48 -7.19 -3.57
N LEU A 5 -21.27 -7.69 -3.37
CA LEU A 5 -20.09 -7.29 -4.14
C LEU A 5 -19.77 -8.37 -5.17
N ILE A 6 -19.73 -7.99 -6.45
CA ILE A 6 -19.41 -8.87 -7.57
C ILE A 6 -17.93 -8.66 -7.92
N CYS A 7 -17.10 -9.63 -7.56
CA CYS A 7 -15.65 -9.65 -7.78
C CYS A 7 -15.32 -10.37 -9.10
N LYS A 8 -14.06 -10.34 -9.53
CA LYS A 8 -13.58 -11.00 -10.76
C LYS A 8 -13.87 -12.51 -10.80
N ASP A 9 -13.78 -13.16 -9.65
CA ASP A 9 -13.75 -14.62 -9.48
C ASP A 9 -14.88 -15.13 -8.56
N GLY A 10 -15.81 -14.27 -8.16
CA GLY A 10 -16.94 -14.67 -7.31
C GLY A 10 -17.74 -13.49 -6.78
N GLU A 11 -18.63 -13.79 -5.84
CA GLU A 11 -19.47 -12.80 -5.16
C GLU A 11 -19.33 -12.94 -3.65
N ILE A 12 -19.43 -11.81 -2.93
CA ILE A 12 -19.41 -11.77 -1.47
C ILE A 12 -20.41 -10.75 -0.93
N MET A 13 -21.03 -11.08 0.21
CA MET A 13 -21.91 -10.15 0.90
C MET A 13 -21.10 -9.29 1.87
N ALA A 14 -21.23 -7.98 1.74
CA ALA A 14 -20.65 -7.00 2.65
C ALA A 14 -21.72 -6.41 3.57
N ASP A 15 -21.29 -5.95 4.74
CA ASP A 15 -22.13 -5.17 5.64
C ASP A 15 -22.51 -3.83 4.98
N GLU A 16 -23.71 -3.33 5.26
CA GLU A 16 -24.15 -2.02 4.77
C GLU A 16 -23.28 -0.86 5.26
N ARG A 17 -22.57 -1.04 6.39
CA ARG A 17 -21.59 -0.09 6.91
C ARG A 17 -20.46 0.19 5.91
N LEU A 18 -20.20 -0.70 4.95
CA LEU A 18 -19.25 -0.41 3.87
C LEU A 18 -19.63 0.83 3.06
N ALA A 19 -20.93 1.10 2.88
CA ALA A 19 -21.44 2.30 2.21
C ALA A 19 -21.16 3.60 2.99
N THR A 20 -20.76 3.51 4.27
CA THR A 20 -20.38 4.69 5.08
C THR A 20 -18.94 5.13 4.83
N VAL A 21 -18.09 4.22 4.35
CA VAL A 21 -16.66 4.46 4.11
C VAL A 21 -16.30 4.52 2.63
N SER A 22 -17.05 3.80 1.79
CA SER A 22 -16.86 3.76 0.33
C SER A 22 -17.80 4.74 -0.37
N LYS A 23 -17.24 5.61 -1.22
CA LYS A 23 -18.06 6.47 -2.10
C LYS A 23 -18.63 5.71 -3.29
N LYS A 24 -17.99 4.60 -3.66
CA LYS A 24 -18.41 3.73 -4.76
C LYS A 24 -19.67 2.94 -4.41
N VAL A 25 -19.84 2.58 -3.14
CA VAL A 25 -20.90 1.70 -2.67
C VAL A 25 -22.08 2.53 -2.15
N SER A 26 -23.25 2.41 -2.78
CA SER A 26 -24.50 3.02 -2.31
C SER A 26 -25.49 1.96 -1.82
N LEU A 27 -26.27 2.30 -0.79
CA LEU A 27 -27.36 1.46 -0.28
C LEU A 27 -28.50 1.27 -1.31
N SER A 28 -28.57 2.12 -2.33
CA SER A 28 -29.57 2.03 -3.41
C SER A 28 -29.27 0.94 -4.42
N ASP A 29 -28.00 0.55 -4.55
CA ASP A 29 -27.55 -0.16 -5.75
C ASP A 29 -27.74 -1.68 -5.61
N GLY A 30 -27.86 -2.19 -4.37
CA GLY A 30 -28.13 -3.60 -4.05
C GLY A 30 -26.96 -4.53 -4.38
N GLU A 31 -26.30 -4.30 -5.52
CA GLU A 31 -25.14 -5.00 -6.03
C GLU A 31 -24.10 -3.99 -6.56
N VAL A 32 -22.82 -4.24 -6.32
CA VAL A 32 -21.70 -3.40 -6.76
C VAL A 32 -20.67 -4.27 -7.47
N GLU A 33 -20.36 -3.96 -8.73
CA GLU A 33 -19.33 -4.63 -9.50
C GLU A 33 -17.94 -4.04 -9.23
N LEU A 34 -16.97 -4.91 -8.93
CA LEU A 34 -15.58 -4.58 -8.64
C LEU A 34 -14.67 -5.30 -9.64
N LYS A 35 -14.08 -4.52 -10.56
CA LYS A 35 -13.27 -5.02 -11.68
C LYS A 35 -11.83 -5.31 -11.30
N THR A 36 -11.34 -4.75 -10.21
CA THR A 36 -9.97 -4.95 -9.73
C THR A 36 -9.88 -6.01 -8.64
N ALA A 37 -11.01 -6.30 -7.98
CA ALA A 37 -11.05 -7.13 -6.79
C ALA A 37 -11.22 -8.62 -7.08
N ASP A 38 -10.35 -9.43 -6.50
CA ASP A 38 -10.57 -10.86 -6.33
C ASP A 38 -11.19 -11.16 -4.96
N LEU A 39 -11.77 -12.35 -4.82
CA LEU A 39 -12.54 -12.74 -3.65
C LEU A 39 -11.67 -12.88 -2.38
N GLU A 40 -10.41 -13.28 -2.52
CA GLU A 40 -9.48 -13.46 -1.40
C GLU A 40 -9.11 -12.10 -0.78
N ASN A 41 -8.66 -11.16 -1.60
CA ASN A 41 -8.34 -9.82 -1.17
C ASN A 41 -9.58 -9.07 -0.66
N MET A 42 -10.76 -9.29 -1.26
CA MET A 42 -12.00 -8.71 -0.72
C MET A 42 -12.38 -9.25 0.64
N LYS A 43 -12.22 -10.55 0.91
CA LYS A 43 -12.45 -11.11 2.25
C LYS A 43 -11.55 -10.45 3.28
N TRP A 44 -10.27 -10.29 2.95
CA TRP A 44 -9.32 -9.60 3.81
C TRP A 44 -9.75 -8.15 4.09
N ILE A 45 -10.17 -7.41 3.06
CA ILE A 45 -10.64 -6.01 3.20
C ILE A 45 -11.89 -5.93 4.09
N LEU A 46 -12.84 -6.84 3.92
CA LEU A 46 -14.05 -6.87 4.75
C LEU A 46 -13.73 -7.23 6.20
N GLU A 47 -12.83 -8.19 6.43
CA GLU A 47 -12.35 -8.54 7.78
C GLU A 47 -11.58 -7.37 8.42
N TYR A 48 -10.77 -6.64 7.64
CA TYR A 48 -10.10 -5.43 8.07
C TYR A 48 -11.10 -4.37 8.56
N PHE A 49 -12.16 -4.09 7.79
CA PHE A 49 -13.17 -3.11 8.23
C PHE A 49 -14.02 -3.60 9.40
N ASP A 50 -14.33 -4.90 9.48
CA ASP A 50 -15.12 -5.43 10.58
C ASP A 50 -14.38 -5.32 11.92
N ARG A 51 -13.08 -5.66 11.94
CA ARG A 51 -12.22 -5.48 13.13
C ARG A 51 -12.21 -4.02 13.61
N ARG A 52 -12.25 -3.08 12.67
CA ARG A 52 -12.22 -1.63 12.91
C ARG A 52 -13.59 -0.99 13.07
N GLN A 53 -14.66 -1.78 13.10
CA GLN A 53 -16.02 -1.27 13.16
C GLN A 53 -16.33 -0.23 12.08
N TYR A 54 -15.70 -0.37 10.90
CA TYR A 54 -15.81 0.54 9.77
C TYR A 54 -15.28 1.96 10.06
N GLU A 55 -14.39 2.11 11.03
CA GLU A 55 -13.63 3.34 11.24
C GLU A 55 -12.50 3.45 10.21
N LEU A 56 -12.39 4.62 9.56
CA LEU A 56 -11.33 4.90 8.61
C LEU A 56 -9.98 5.06 9.34
N PRO A 57 -8.87 4.67 8.71
CA PRO A 57 -7.56 4.96 9.25
C PRO A 57 -7.32 6.47 9.32
N ASP A 58 -6.59 6.90 10.36
CA ASP A 58 -6.21 8.29 10.53
C ASP A 58 -5.34 8.79 9.37
N VAL A 59 -5.37 10.10 9.15
CA VAL A 59 -4.53 10.74 8.14
C VAL A 59 -3.08 10.62 8.57
N LEU A 60 -2.26 10.01 7.71
CA LEU A 60 -0.84 9.84 7.98
C LEU A 60 -0.10 11.19 7.93
N GLU A 61 0.78 11.38 8.90
CA GLU A 61 1.69 12.53 8.93
C GLU A 61 2.66 12.54 7.74
N LYS A 62 2.95 13.74 7.23
CA LYS A 62 3.82 13.95 6.05
C LYS A 62 4.94 14.94 6.41
N PRO A 63 6.24 14.62 6.18
CA PRO A 63 6.75 13.33 5.72
C PRO A 63 6.59 12.22 6.77
N LEU A 64 6.54 10.96 6.34
CA LEU A 64 6.42 9.80 7.25
C LEU A 64 7.58 9.78 8.27
N ARG A 65 7.31 9.74 9.58
CA ARG A 65 8.37 9.63 10.62
C ARG A 65 9.12 8.30 10.63
N SER A 66 8.46 7.20 10.27
CA SER A 66 9.01 5.84 10.39
C SER A 66 9.10 5.11 9.04
N ASN A 67 9.96 4.09 9.01
CA ASN A 67 10.08 3.10 7.96
C ASN A 67 9.29 1.81 8.26
N MET A 68 8.57 1.75 9.38
CA MET A 68 7.66 0.66 9.71
C MET A 68 6.24 1.21 9.71
N ILE A 69 5.32 0.54 9.00
CA ILE A 69 3.93 1.01 8.92
C ILE A 69 3.24 1.00 10.29
N ASN A 70 3.56 0.04 11.16
CA ASN A 70 3.02 -0.03 12.52
C ASN A 70 3.44 1.14 13.42
N ASP A 71 4.53 1.85 13.12
CA ASP A 71 4.92 3.05 13.86
C ASP A 71 4.16 4.31 13.37
N LEU A 72 3.58 4.22 12.16
CA LEU A 72 2.81 5.26 11.51
C LEU A 72 1.32 5.11 11.77
N TYR A 73 0.91 3.94 12.25
CA TYR A 73 -0.46 3.50 12.32
C TYR A 73 -0.69 2.66 13.58
N ASP A 74 -1.48 3.21 14.50
CA ASP A 74 -1.64 2.69 15.86
C ASP A 74 -2.67 1.55 15.90
N ASP A 75 -2.32 0.43 15.27
CA ASP A 75 -3.11 -0.80 15.27
C ASP A 75 -2.17 -2.01 15.35
N GLU A 76 -1.90 -2.43 16.58
CA GLU A 76 -1.00 -3.56 16.87
C GLU A 76 -1.50 -4.89 16.30
N GLU A 77 -2.81 -5.00 16.00
CA GLU A 77 -3.42 -6.20 15.42
C GLU A 77 -3.47 -6.16 13.89
N ASP A 78 -3.00 -5.08 13.26
CA ASP A 78 -3.02 -4.98 11.81
C ASP A 78 -1.89 -5.80 11.16
N GLN A 79 -2.30 -6.61 10.19
CA GLN A 79 -1.44 -7.51 9.44
C GLN A 79 -0.85 -6.86 8.18
N ILE A 80 -1.16 -5.58 7.90
CA ILE A 80 -0.66 -4.86 6.71
C ILE A 80 0.84 -5.02 6.51
N GLN A 81 1.65 -4.91 7.58
CA GLN A 81 3.11 -5.02 7.47
C GLN A 81 3.57 -6.37 6.93
N PHE A 82 2.83 -7.44 7.22
CA PHE A 82 3.15 -8.81 6.86
C PHE A 82 2.63 -9.21 5.49
N LEU A 83 1.80 -8.37 4.86
CA LEU A 83 1.30 -8.65 3.52
C LEU A 83 2.46 -8.59 2.50
N PRO A 84 2.56 -9.56 1.58
CA PRO A 84 3.48 -9.48 0.46
C PRO A 84 3.22 -8.24 -0.40
N LEU A 85 4.27 -7.70 -1.05
CA LEU A 85 4.16 -6.50 -1.89
C LEU A 85 3.08 -6.61 -2.98
N HIS A 86 2.95 -7.78 -3.62
CA HIS A 86 1.93 -7.98 -4.65
C HIS A 86 0.50 -7.90 -4.07
N VAL A 87 0.28 -8.47 -2.87
CA VAL A 87 -0.99 -8.39 -2.14
C VAL A 87 -1.29 -6.96 -1.72
N LYS A 88 -0.29 -6.24 -1.18
CA LYS A 88 -0.43 -4.80 -0.85
C LYS A 88 -0.85 -3.98 -2.07
N ARG A 89 -0.23 -4.23 -3.23
CA ARG A 89 -0.59 -3.56 -4.49
C ARG A 89 -2.01 -3.89 -4.94
N ASP A 90 -2.42 -5.15 -4.85
CA ASP A 90 -3.74 -5.56 -5.31
C ASP A 90 -4.83 -4.97 -4.39
N ILE A 91 -4.63 -5.00 -3.08
CA ILE A 91 -5.51 -4.34 -2.10
C ILE A 91 -5.56 -2.82 -2.32
N LEU A 92 -4.43 -2.16 -2.61
CA LEU A 92 -4.38 -0.74 -2.95
C LEU A 92 -5.31 -0.40 -4.12
N ASN A 93 -5.27 -1.20 -5.19
CA ASN A 93 -6.14 -1.00 -6.36
C ASN A 93 -7.62 -1.17 -6.04
N ILE A 94 -7.95 -2.12 -5.15
CA ILE A 94 -9.31 -2.33 -4.69
C ILE A 94 -9.80 -1.13 -3.87
N PHE A 95 -8.97 -0.59 -2.97
CA PHE A 95 -9.33 0.61 -2.21
C PHE A 95 -9.52 1.84 -3.09
N ASP A 96 -8.73 1.98 -4.15
CA ASP A 96 -8.91 3.02 -5.16
C ASP A 96 -10.25 2.86 -5.90
N GLU A 97 -10.59 1.64 -6.33
CA GLU A 97 -11.87 1.34 -6.98
C GLU A 97 -13.08 1.57 -6.05
N LEU A 98 -12.94 1.25 -4.76
CA LEU A 98 -13.94 1.52 -3.72
C LEU A 98 -13.97 3.00 -3.30
N GLU A 99 -13.05 3.83 -3.80
CA GLU A 99 -12.88 5.24 -3.49
C GLU A 99 -12.66 5.53 -1.98
N ILE A 100 -11.86 4.69 -1.30
CA ILE A 100 -11.54 4.83 0.13
C ILE A 100 -10.14 5.42 0.32
N TRP A 101 -10.03 6.74 0.15
CA TRP A 101 -8.74 7.45 0.07
C TRP A 101 -7.82 7.28 1.29
N ASN A 102 -8.37 7.22 2.51
CA ASN A 102 -7.55 7.01 3.70
C ASN A 102 -6.81 5.66 3.65
N CYS A 103 -7.48 4.60 3.17
CA CYS A 103 -6.86 3.29 2.98
C CYS A 103 -5.87 3.30 1.81
N VAL A 104 -6.14 4.06 0.74
CA VAL A 104 -5.19 4.27 -0.36
C VAL A 104 -3.89 4.89 0.16
N GLU A 105 -3.98 5.96 0.97
CA GLU A 105 -2.79 6.59 1.57
C GLU A 105 -2.04 5.63 2.51
N LEU A 106 -2.77 4.85 3.31
CA LEU A 106 -2.20 3.84 4.21
C LEU A 106 -1.39 2.78 3.44
N PHE A 107 -1.97 2.21 2.38
CA PHE A 107 -1.28 1.19 1.57
C PHE A 107 -0.15 1.79 0.74
N CYS A 108 -0.26 3.03 0.26
CA CYS A 108 0.87 3.76 -0.32
C CYS A 108 2.03 3.89 0.67
N ALA A 109 1.74 4.25 1.92
CA ALA A 109 2.76 4.37 2.96
C ALA A 109 3.36 3.00 3.35
N ALA A 110 2.55 1.94 3.38
CA ALA A 110 3.02 0.58 3.63
C ALA A 110 3.99 0.11 2.54
N ILE A 111 3.64 0.33 1.27
CA ILE A 111 4.51 0.01 0.13
C ILE A 111 5.77 0.88 0.17
N ALA A 112 5.65 2.19 0.42
CA ALA A 112 6.82 3.08 0.52
C ALA A 112 7.76 2.66 1.67
N SER A 113 7.21 2.16 2.77
CA SER A 113 7.97 1.65 3.92
C SER A 113 8.78 0.41 3.55
N ASP A 114 8.26 -0.46 2.69
CA ASP A 114 8.97 -1.65 2.18
C ASP A 114 10.24 -1.29 1.39
N PHE A 115 10.32 -0.11 0.76
CA PHE A 115 11.51 0.34 0.03
C PHE A 115 12.42 1.28 0.82
N ARG A 116 11.90 1.87 1.91
CA ARG A 116 12.63 2.88 2.67
C ARG A 116 13.89 2.27 3.31
N ARG A 117 15.04 2.92 3.11
CA ARG A 117 16.37 2.52 3.60
C ARG A 117 16.95 1.23 3.00
N LYS A 118 16.28 0.61 2.03
CA LYS A 118 16.88 -0.44 1.20
C LYS A 118 17.68 0.21 0.08
N ASP A 119 18.87 -0.32 -0.18
CA ASP A 119 19.61 0.10 -1.37
C ASP A 119 19.07 -0.60 -2.63
N LEU A 120 19.57 -0.22 -3.80
CA LEU A 120 19.12 -0.83 -5.05
C LEU A 120 19.47 -2.33 -5.14
N ALA A 121 20.52 -2.80 -4.47
CA ALA A 121 20.90 -4.21 -4.47
C ALA A 121 19.91 -5.01 -3.63
N ASP A 122 19.58 -4.54 -2.42
CA ASP A 122 18.58 -5.13 -1.54
C ASP A 122 17.20 -5.21 -2.22
N ILE A 123 16.76 -4.11 -2.84
CA ILE A 123 15.49 -4.05 -3.58
C ILE A 123 15.47 -5.07 -4.73
N ARG A 124 16.60 -5.22 -5.44
CA ARG A 124 16.73 -6.19 -6.53
C ARG A 124 16.77 -7.63 -6.04
N GLU A 125 17.40 -7.89 -4.91
CA GLU A 125 17.42 -9.23 -4.32
C GLU A 125 16.00 -9.64 -3.85
N GLU A 126 15.26 -8.71 -3.27
CA GLU A 126 13.97 -8.99 -2.65
C GLU A 126 12.78 -8.97 -3.63
N TYR A 127 12.78 -8.03 -4.58
CA TYR A 127 11.68 -7.83 -5.52
C TYR A 127 12.08 -8.00 -6.99
N GLY A 128 13.37 -8.04 -7.29
CA GLY A 128 13.86 -8.28 -8.63
C GLY A 128 13.52 -9.69 -9.05
N GLN A 129 12.75 -9.81 -10.12
CA GLN A 129 12.50 -11.10 -10.76
C GLN A 129 13.85 -11.69 -11.17
N TYR A 130 14.22 -12.81 -10.57
CA TYR A 130 15.30 -13.65 -11.07
C TYR A 130 15.08 -13.91 -12.56
N SER A 131 15.97 -13.35 -13.39
CA SER A 131 16.43 -13.93 -14.65
C SER A 131 15.36 -14.65 -15.49
N THR A 132 14.37 -13.94 -16.03
CA THR A 132 13.81 -14.35 -17.32
C THR A 132 14.62 -13.64 -18.41
N ARG A 133 15.06 -14.40 -19.40
CA ARG A 133 16.04 -14.03 -20.46
C ARG A 133 15.65 -12.83 -21.36
N GLU A 134 14.66 -12.01 -20.98
CA GLU A 134 14.05 -11.00 -21.82
C GLU A 134 14.04 -9.58 -21.24
N PHE A 135 14.48 -9.36 -20.00
CA PHE A 135 14.79 -8.01 -19.51
C PHE A 135 16.29 -7.75 -19.58
N ASP A 136 16.71 -7.20 -20.72
CA ASP A 136 18.03 -6.60 -20.90
C ASP A 136 18.21 -5.45 -19.90
N TYR A 137 18.95 -5.71 -18.83
CA TYR A 137 19.35 -4.69 -17.85
C TYR A 137 20.37 -3.75 -18.51
N SER A 138 19.86 -2.76 -19.25
CA SER A 138 20.67 -1.63 -19.73
C SER A 138 20.96 -0.59 -18.64
N PHE A 139 20.70 -0.89 -17.36
CA PHE A 139 21.15 -0.05 -16.25
C PHE A 139 22.60 -0.38 -15.93
N ARG A 140 23.53 0.30 -16.62
CA ARG A 140 24.97 0.06 -16.48
C ARG A 140 25.47 0.66 -15.17
N ARG A 141 26.61 0.17 -14.68
CA ARG A 141 27.31 0.80 -13.54
C ARG A 141 27.54 2.30 -13.75
N GLU A 142 27.74 2.72 -15.00
CA GLU A 142 27.88 4.11 -15.40
C GLU A 142 26.61 4.94 -15.12
N ASP A 143 25.42 4.37 -15.30
CA ASP A 143 24.15 5.04 -14.96
C ASP A 143 23.96 5.14 -13.45
N GLU A 144 24.38 4.12 -12.72
CA GLU A 144 24.36 4.13 -11.26
C GLU A 144 25.30 5.19 -10.67
N ASP A 145 26.53 5.27 -11.17
CA ASP A 145 27.52 6.28 -10.76
C ASP A 145 27.08 7.69 -11.14
N ARG A 146 26.45 7.85 -12.32
CA ARG A 146 25.85 9.11 -12.76
C ARG A 146 24.72 9.54 -11.82
N ILE A 147 23.79 8.65 -11.49
CA ILE A 147 22.68 8.98 -10.56
C ILE A 147 23.21 9.30 -9.16
N LYS A 148 24.19 8.55 -8.64
CA LYS A 148 24.83 8.87 -7.36
C LYS A 148 25.53 10.24 -7.36
N THR A 149 26.07 10.65 -8.51
CA THR A 149 26.69 11.97 -8.70
C THR A 149 25.65 13.09 -8.83
N GLU A 150 24.57 12.85 -9.59
CA GLU A 150 23.47 13.82 -9.80
C GLU A 150 22.60 14.00 -8.55
N PHE A 151 22.49 12.96 -7.72
CA PHE A 151 21.65 12.92 -6.53
C PHE A 151 22.45 12.40 -5.31
N PRO A 152 23.44 13.15 -4.82
CA PRO A 152 24.34 12.69 -3.75
C PRO A 152 23.62 12.41 -2.42
N TRP A 153 22.46 13.03 -2.20
CA TRP A 153 21.57 12.76 -1.05
C TRP A 153 21.05 11.32 -1.00
N ILE A 154 21.06 10.58 -2.12
CA ILE A 154 20.75 9.13 -2.14
C ILE A 154 21.73 8.38 -1.21
N LEU A 155 23.01 8.76 -1.22
CA LEU A 155 24.05 8.17 -0.37
C LEU A 155 23.99 8.66 1.07
N GLU A 156 23.47 9.86 1.30
CA GLU A 156 23.32 10.46 2.63
C GLU A 156 22.17 9.79 3.42
N SER A 157 21.10 9.37 2.74
CA SER A 157 19.90 8.79 3.36
C SER A 157 20.14 7.47 4.14
N HIS A 158 21.28 6.81 3.94
CA HIS A 158 21.72 5.68 4.78
C HIS A 158 22.22 6.10 6.18
N ASN A 159 22.56 7.38 6.41
CA ASN A 159 23.16 7.86 7.67
C ASN A 159 22.42 9.05 8.34
N VAL A 160 21.34 9.59 7.75
CA VAL A 160 20.61 10.71 8.37
C VAL A 160 19.60 10.20 9.40
N LYS A 161 19.84 10.50 10.69
CA LYS A 161 18.80 10.50 11.73
C LYS A 161 17.79 11.60 11.40
N TYR A 162 16.56 11.22 11.06
CA TYR A 162 15.49 12.12 10.58
C TYR A 162 15.02 13.17 11.59
N ASP A 163 15.50 13.14 12.84
CA ASP A 163 15.25 14.18 13.86
C ASP A 163 15.69 15.59 13.42
N GLN A 164 16.52 15.70 12.38
CA GLN A 164 17.03 16.99 11.90
C GLN A 164 16.28 17.57 10.70
N VAL A 165 15.51 16.77 9.94
CA VAL A 165 14.78 17.27 8.76
C VAL A 165 13.42 17.88 9.15
N ALA A 166 12.79 17.40 10.23
CA ALA A 166 11.52 17.94 10.73
C ALA A 166 11.61 19.37 11.34
N LYS A 167 12.82 19.94 11.47
CA LYS A 167 13.04 21.29 12.05
C LYS A 167 13.20 22.41 11.02
N LYS A 168 13.02 22.13 9.72
CA LYS A 168 13.24 23.11 8.64
C LYS A 168 12.05 23.35 7.71
N ILE A 169 10.84 22.99 8.11
CA ILE A 169 9.60 23.40 7.45
C ILE A 169 8.80 24.25 8.42
#